data_AF-A0A3P6RJT7-F1
#
_entry.id   AF-A0A3P6RJT7-F1
#
_cell.length_a   1.000
_cell.length_b   1.000
_cell.length_c   1.000
_cell.angle_alpha   90.00
_cell.angle_beta   90.00
_cell.angle_gamma   90.00
#
_symmetry.space_group_name_H-M   'P 1'
#
loop_
_entity.id
_entity.type
_entity.pdbx_description
1 polymer ?
#
loop_
_entity_poly.entity_id
_entity_poly.type
_entity_poly.pdbx_seq_one_letter_code
_entity_poly.pdbx_strand_id
1 'polypeptide(L)'
;MNTITSLIKSFLRQLPIPLITYEAYPELIDIARDEQLSEEQKLDLLKGCIQRLPLAHYYCLRYLMAHLNRVAEHQQTNMMSSENLAIVFAPSLMSSSYTDPLSCLAGAKFEQAVVNRLITDFPTIFDGDDCVPSAPLSSSASTTTSRSTTASLR
;
A
#
# COMPACT_ATOMS: atom_id res chain seq x y z
N MET A 1 -3.21 14.22 -14.09
CA MET A 1 -2.35 13.06 -13.74
C MET A 1 -3.08 12.15 -12.72
N ASN A 2 -4.21 11.53 -13.07
CA ASN A 2 -4.94 10.60 -12.19
C ASN A 2 -5.05 9.18 -12.79
N THR A 3 -4.38 8.94 -13.92
CA THR A 3 -4.51 7.69 -14.68
C THR A 3 -3.90 6.51 -13.93
N ILE A 4 -2.77 6.73 -13.24
CA ILE A 4 -2.07 5.69 -12.45
C ILE A 4 -2.93 5.28 -11.24
N THR A 5 -3.48 6.24 -10.49
CA THR A 5 -4.34 5.96 -9.34
C THR A 5 -5.63 5.25 -9.73
N SER A 6 -6.20 5.60 -10.90
CA SER A 6 -7.38 4.93 -11.45
C SER A 6 -7.07 3.52 -11.93
N LEU A 7 -5.89 3.28 -12.52
CA LEU A 7 -5.44 1.95 -12.92
C LEU A 7 -5.20 1.03 -11.71
N ILE A 8 -4.53 1.53 -10.66
CA ILE A 8 -4.32 0.77 -9.42
C ILE A 8 -5.67 0.41 -8.79
N LYS A 9 -6.60 1.36 -8.67
CA LYS A 9 -7.96 1.10 -8.18
C LYS A 9 -8.74 0.12 -9.06
N SER A 10 -8.55 0.15 -10.37
CA SER A 10 -9.18 -0.79 -11.30
C SER A 10 -8.59 -2.19 -11.18
N PHE A 11 -7.26 -2.30 -11.07
CA PHE A 11 -6.54 -3.56 -10.90
C PHE A 11 -6.92 -4.24 -9.59
N LEU A 12 -6.94 -3.50 -8.48
CA LEU A 12 -7.34 -4.03 -7.17
C LEU A 12 -8.79 -4.53 -7.15
N ARG A 13 -9.69 -3.90 -7.91
CA ARG A 13 -11.10 -4.34 -8.05
C ARG A 13 -11.32 -5.47 -9.07
N GLN A 14 -10.37 -5.69 -9.97
CA GLN A 14 -10.41 -6.79 -10.94
C GLN A 14 -9.86 -8.10 -10.36
N LEU A 15 -9.29 -8.07 -9.15
CA LEU A 15 -8.93 -9.29 -8.44
C LEU A 15 -10.21 -10.04 -8.03
N PRO A 16 -10.33 -11.34 -8.36
CA PRO A 16 -11.49 -12.15 -7.97
C PRO A 16 -11.59 -12.36 -6.45
N ILE A 17 -10.52 -12.06 -5.72
CA ILE A 17 -10.42 -12.09 -4.25
C ILE A 17 -9.87 -10.73 -3.80
N PRO A 18 -10.49 -10.05 -2.83
CA PRO A 18 -9.95 -8.80 -2.29
C PRO A 18 -8.52 -9.00 -1.77
N LEU A 19 -7.70 -7.94 -1.83
CA LEU A 19 -6.28 -8.01 -1.50
C LEU A 19 -6.05 -8.55 -0.09
N ILE A 20 -6.89 -8.12 0.86
CA ILE A 20 -7.07 -8.78 2.15
C ILE A 20 -8.11 -9.88 1.98
N THR A 21 -7.64 -11.12 1.99
CA THR A 21 -8.47 -12.31 1.82
C THR A 21 -9.61 -12.36 2.83
N TYR A 22 -10.77 -12.90 2.45
CA TYR A 22 -11.93 -13.04 3.34
C TYR A 22 -11.63 -13.78 4.65
N GLU A 23 -10.61 -14.65 4.66
CA GLU A 23 -10.19 -15.39 5.84
C GLU A 23 -9.39 -14.55 6.85
N ALA A 24 -8.60 -13.58 6.36
CA ALA A 24 -7.80 -12.68 7.19
C ALA A 24 -8.61 -11.48 7.70
N TYR A 25 -9.66 -11.10 6.98
CA TYR A 25 -10.52 -9.98 7.32
C TYR A 25 -11.09 -10.01 8.75
N PRO A 26 -11.79 -11.08 9.20
CA PRO A 26 -12.36 -11.09 10.56
C PRO A 26 -11.28 -10.98 11.64
N GLU A 27 -10.14 -11.63 11.45
CA GLU A 27 -9.00 -11.59 12.38
C GLU A 27 -8.45 -10.16 12.52
N LEU A 28 -8.29 -9.44 11.39
CA LEU A 28 -7.82 -8.05 11.39
C LEU A 28 -8.80 -7.10 12.09
N ILE A 29 -10.10 -7.28 11.86
CA ILE A 29 -11.13 -6.45 12.48
C ILE A 29 -11.23 -6.74 13.97
N ASP A 30 -11.11 -7.99 14.39
CA ASP A 30 -11.11 -8.36 15.81
C ASP A 30 -9.91 -7.76 16.55
N ILE A 31 -8.70 -7.81 15.95
CA ILE A 31 -7.50 -7.14 16.50
C ILE A 31 -7.72 -5.62 16.62
N ALA A 32 -8.34 -5.00 15.62
CA ALA A 32 -8.60 -3.57 15.62
C ALA A 32 -9.70 -3.15 16.61
N ARG A 33 -10.67 -4.02 16.87
CA ARG A 33 -11.78 -3.79 17.80
C ARG A 33 -11.39 -4.03 19.26
N ASP A 34 -10.39 -4.86 19.50
CA ASP A 34 -9.96 -5.20 20.86
C ASP A 34 -9.22 -4.02 21.51
N GLU A 35 -9.94 -3.28 22.36
CA GLU A 35 -9.41 -2.14 23.11
C GLU A 35 -8.49 -2.57 24.28
N GLN A 36 -8.46 -3.85 24.65
CA GLN A 36 -7.61 -4.35 25.74
C GLN A 36 -6.17 -4.59 25.29
N LEU A 37 -5.94 -4.76 23.99
CA LEU A 37 -4.62 -4.97 23.43
C LEU A 37 -3.83 -3.66 23.40
N SER A 38 -2.56 -3.72 23.79
CA SER A 38 -1.66 -2.59 23.60
C SER A 38 -1.41 -2.34 22.12
N GLU A 39 -1.05 -1.10 21.77
CA GLU A 39 -0.79 -0.72 20.39
C GLU A 39 0.37 -1.51 19.75
N GLU A 40 1.30 -2.01 20.57
CA GLU A 40 2.39 -2.92 20.16
C GLU A 40 1.88 -4.34 19.90
N GLN A 41 1.03 -4.88 20.78
CA GLN A 41 0.43 -6.21 20.60
C GLN A 41 -0.44 -6.28 19.35
N LYS A 42 -1.22 -5.21 19.07
CA LYS A 42 -1.99 -5.12 17.83
C LYS A 42 -1.10 -5.17 16.61
N LEU A 43 0.06 -4.50 16.64
CA LEU A 43 1.03 -4.53 15.55
C LEU A 43 1.63 -5.92 15.33
N ASP A 44 1.99 -6.63 16.41
CA ASP A 44 2.55 -7.98 16.31
C ASP A 44 1.54 -8.97 15.74
N LEU A 45 0.28 -8.91 16.19
CA LEU A 45 -0.79 -9.75 15.67
C LEU A 45 -1.11 -9.41 14.20
N LEU A 46 -1.16 -8.11 13.87
CA LEU A 46 -1.35 -7.63 12.50
C LEU A 46 -0.26 -8.16 11.57
N LYS A 47 1.00 -8.11 12.01
CA LYS A 47 2.16 -8.64 11.28
C LYS A 47 2.03 -10.15 11.07
N GLY A 48 1.67 -10.90 12.11
CA GLY A 48 1.45 -12.34 12.02
C GLY A 48 0.34 -12.71 11.05
N CYS A 49 -0.77 -11.97 11.06
CA CYS A 49 -1.87 -12.16 10.11
C CYS A 49 -1.40 -11.92 8.67
N ILE A 50 -0.66 -10.83 8.43
CA ILE A 50 -0.16 -10.47 7.10
C ILE A 50 0.85 -11.49 6.57
N GLN A 51 1.73 -12.02 7.41
CA GLN A 51 2.68 -13.07 7.04
C GLN A 51 2.01 -14.41 6.70
N ARG A 52 0.77 -14.64 7.16
CA ARG A 52 -0.02 -15.83 6.81
C ARG A 52 -0.71 -15.71 5.45
N LEU A 53 -0.76 -14.52 4.83
CA LEU A 53 -1.37 -14.37 3.51
C LEU A 53 -0.55 -15.13 2.45
N PRO A 54 -1.19 -15.61 1.37
CA PRO A 54 -0.48 -16.16 0.22
C PRO A 54 0.54 -15.16 -0.33
N LEU A 55 1.72 -15.64 -0.77
CA LEU A 55 2.84 -14.78 -1.19
C LEU A 55 2.42 -13.70 -2.22
N ALA A 56 1.55 -14.04 -3.17
CA ALA A 56 1.07 -13.09 -4.17
C ALA A 56 0.33 -11.89 -3.54
N HIS A 57 -0.53 -12.15 -2.55
CA HIS A 57 -1.27 -11.11 -1.84
C HIS A 57 -0.35 -10.30 -0.93
N TYR A 58 0.55 -10.99 -0.22
CA TYR A 58 1.55 -10.35 0.64
C TYR A 58 2.42 -9.35 -0.14
N TYR A 59 3.01 -9.77 -1.27
CA TYR A 59 3.85 -8.88 -2.05
C TYR A 59 3.07 -7.72 -2.65
N CYS A 60 1.88 -7.94 -3.20
CA CYS A 60 1.05 -6.84 -3.70
C CYS A 60 0.67 -5.84 -2.60
N LEU A 61 0.29 -6.32 -1.41
CA LEU A 61 0.00 -5.46 -0.25
C LEU A 61 1.24 -4.68 0.16
N ARG A 62 2.41 -5.32 0.25
CA ARG A 62 3.68 -4.67 0.57
C ARG A 62 4.03 -3.55 -0.41
N TYR A 63 3.94 -3.83 -1.72
CA TYR A 63 4.22 -2.82 -2.75
C TYR A 63 3.27 -1.63 -2.67
N LEU A 64 1.98 -1.90 -2.42
CA LEU A 64 0.99 -0.84 -2.26
C LEU A 64 1.26 -0.01 -1.00
N MET A 65 1.49 -0.65 0.14
CA MET A 65 1.74 0.04 1.41
C MET A 65 3.03 0.84 1.36
N ALA A 66 4.10 0.32 0.73
CA ALA A 66 5.33 1.08 0.49
C ALA A 66 5.07 2.35 -0.33
N HIS A 67 4.23 2.25 -1.37
CA HIS A 67 3.87 3.41 -2.19
C HIS A 67 3.06 4.42 -1.37
N LEU A 68 2.05 3.97 -0.62
CA LEU A 68 1.21 4.84 0.19
C LEU A 68 1.99 5.51 1.33
N ASN A 69 2.93 4.79 1.95
CA ASN A 69 3.83 5.34 2.97
C ASN A 69 4.66 6.49 2.39
N ARG A 70 5.30 6.28 1.23
CA ARG A 70 6.03 7.35 0.53
C ARG A 70 5.13 8.52 0.13
N VAL A 71 3.88 8.27 -0.26
CA VAL A 71 2.90 9.34 -0.55
C VAL A 71 2.59 10.12 0.73
N ALA A 72 2.39 9.45 1.87
CA ALA A 72 2.16 10.09 3.16
C ALA A 72 3.37 10.92 3.64
N GLU A 73 4.61 10.51 3.37
CA GLU A 73 5.81 11.32 3.66
C GLU A 73 5.82 12.67 2.94
N HIS A 74 5.18 12.76 1.77
CA HIS A 74 5.05 13.99 0.99
C HIS A 74 3.76 14.77 1.32
N GLN A 75 3.13 14.53 2.48
CA GLN A 75 1.88 15.17 2.90
C GLN A 75 1.96 16.71 2.84
N GLN A 76 3.12 17.30 3.11
CA GLN A 76 3.31 18.76 3.06
C GLN A 76 3.04 19.37 1.67
N THR A 77 3.17 18.57 0.60
CA THR A 77 2.94 19.00 -0.78
C THR A 77 1.66 18.42 -1.38
N ASN A 78 1.30 17.17 -1.03
CA ASN A 78 0.11 16.52 -1.61
C ASN A 78 -1.17 16.66 -0.76
N MET A 79 -1.08 17.19 0.47
CA MET A 79 -2.18 17.37 1.41
C MET A 79 -2.93 16.07 1.79
N MET A 80 -2.32 14.91 1.58
CA MET A 80 -2.85 13.58 1.88
C MET A 80 -2.06 12.96 3.04
N SER A 81 -2.67 12.94 4.23
CA SER A 81 -2.19 12.13 5.36
C SER A 81 -2.37 10.63 5.10
N SER A 82 -1.64 9.81 5.86
CA SER A 82 -1.86 8.35 5.91
C SER A 82 -3.33 8.02 6.23
N GLU A 83 -3.99 8.81 7.07
CA GLU A 83 -5.42 8.70 7.38
C GLU A 83 -6.31 8.99 6.15
N ASN A 84 -6.03 10.06 5.40
CA ASN A 84 -6.77 10.38 4.16
C ASN A 84 -6.58 9.30 3.09
N LEU A 85 -5.37 8.72 3.00
CA LEU A 85 -5.11 7.60 2.12
C LEU A 85 -5.87 6.35 2.58
N ALA A 86 -5.88 6.06 3.88
CA ALA A 86 -6.61 4.93 4.44
C ALA A 86 -8.11 5.01 4.14
N ILE A 87 -8.73 6.18 4.25
CA ILE A 87 -10.15 6.39 3.89
C ILE A 87 -10.44 6.00 2.44
N VAL A 88 -9.54 6.35 1.51
CA VAL A 88 -9.74 6.11 0.07
C VAL A 88 -9.45 4.65 -0.31
N PHE A 89 -8.45 4.04 0.31
CA PHE A 89 -7.98 2.71 -0.06
C PHE A 89 -8.63 1.58 0.75
N ALA A 90 -9.10 1.81 1.98
CA ALA A 90 -9.71 0.77 2.81
C ALA A 90 -10.86 0.02 2.11
N PRO A 91 -11.86 0.69 1.48
CA PRO A 91 -12.94 -0.02 0.79
C PRO A 91 -12.47 -0.82 -0.44
N SER A 92 -11.31 -0.45 -1.01
CA SER A 92 -10.73 -1.15 -2.16
C SER A 92 -9.87 -2.35 -1.75
N LEU A 93 -9.44 -2.41 -0.49
CA LEU A 93 -8.56 -3.46 0.05
C LEU A 93 -9.34 -4.49 0.86
N MET A 94 -10.38 -4.03 1.55
CA MET A 94 -11.27 -4.81 2.38
C MET A 94 -12.68 -4.63 1.84
N SER A 95 -13.13 -5.58 1.02
CA SER A 95 -14.50 -5.58 0.53
C SER A 95 -15.38 -6.17 1.63
N SER A 96 -15.97 -5.29 2.45
CA SER A 96 -16.93 -5.71 3.46
C SER A 96 -18.12 -6.38 2.78
N SER A 97 -18.32 -7.68 3.02
CA SER A 97 -19.49 -8.43 2.58
C SER A 97 -20.66 -8.23 3.56
N TYR A 98 -20.75 -7.07 4.19
CA TYR A 98 -21.81 -6.80 5.17
C TYR A 98 -23.10 -6.44 4.43
N THR A 99 -24.12 -7.24 4.67
CA THR A 99 -25.48 -7.06 4.15
C THR A 99 -26.25 -5.96 4.90
N ASP A 100 -25.72 -5.44 6.01
CA ASP A 100 -26.38 -4.47 6.88
C ASP A 100 -25.65 -3.10 6.91
N PRO A 101 -26.34 -1.96 6.64
CA PRO A 101 -25.73 -0.63 6.55
C PRO A 101 -25.09 -0.11 7.85
N LEU A 102 -25.64 -0.45 9.02
CA LEU A 102 -25.12 0.00 10.33
C LEU A 102 -23.82 -0.74 10.67
N SER A 103 -23.82 -2.05 10.42
CA SER A 103 -22.63 -2.91 10.57
C SER A 103 -21.52 -2.50 9.59
N CYS A 104 -21.89 -2.09 8.37
CA CYS A 104 -20.96 -1.57 7.37
C CYS A 104 -20.27 -0.27 7.84
N LEU A 105 -21.01 0.67 8.42
CA LEU A 105 -20.45 1.92 8.93
C LEU A 105 -19.51 1.70 10.13
N ALA A 106 -19.85 0.76 11.02
CA ALA A 106 -18.99 0.41 12.15
C ALA A 106 -17.72 -0.29 11.68
N GLY A 107 -17.83 -1.26 10.77
CA GLY A 107 -16.69 -1.99 10.18
C GLY A 107 -15.73 -1.08 9.42
N ALA A 108 -16.25 -0.12 8.64
CA ALA A 108 -15.45 0.81 7.85
C ALA A 108 -14.44 1.62 8.69
N LYS A 109 -14.78 1.95 9.94
CA LYS A 109 -13.85 2.67 10.84
C LYS A 109 -12.64 1.80 11.22
N PHE A 110 -12.90 0.52 11.52
CA PHE A 110 -11.84 -0.44 11.86
C PHE A 110 -10.99 -0.78 10.64
N GLU A 111 -11.61 -0.94 9.47
CA GLU A 111 -10.89 -1.13 8.20
C GLU A 111 -9.92 0.03 7.92
N GLN A 112 -10.40 1.27 8.08
CA GLN A 112 -9.57 2.46 7.91
C GLN A 112 -8.43 2.50 8.93
N ALA A 113 -8.70 2.17 10.20
CA ALA A 113 -7.68 2.12 11.23
C ALA A 113 -6.58 1.11 10.91
N VAL A 114 -6.96 -0.09 10.46
CA VAL A 114 -6.01 -1.15 10.03
C VAL A 114 -5.16 -0.66 8.85
N VAL A 115 -5.77 -0.09 7.80
CA VAL A 115 -5.00 0.41 6.65
C VAL A 115 -4.08 1.56 7.04
N ASN A 116 -4.54 2.49 7.87
CA ASN A 116 -3.71 3.59 8.34
C ASN A 116 -2.48 3.07 9.10
N ARG A 117 -2.68 2.03 9.93
CA ARG A 117 -1.60 1.39 10.67
C ARG A 117 -0.60 0.70 9.74
N LEU A 118 -1.09 0.04 8.70
CA LEU A 118 -0.25 -0.59 7.67
C LEU A 118 0.60 0.40 6.88
N ILE A 119 0.07 1.60 6.65
CA ILE A 119 0.80 2.67 5.98
C ILE A 119 1.85 3.26 6.92
N THR A 120 1.48 3.52 8.18
CA THR A 120 2.34 4.23 9.14
C THR A 120 3.48 3.36 9.64
N ASP A 121 3.17 2.12 10.04
CA ASP A 121 4.14 1.13 10.56
C ASP A 121 4.63 0.16 9.48
N PHE A 122 4.58 0.59 8.22
CA PHE A 122 5.10 -0.16 7.09
C PHE A 122 6.50 -0.77 7.35
N PRO A 123 7.53 0.00 7.76
CA PRO A 123 8.86 -0.57 7.99
C PRO A 123 8.78 -1.68 9.06
N THR A 124 8.18 -1.44 10.22
CA THR A 124 8.07 -2.42 11.30
C THR A 124 7.37 -3.74 10.90
N ILE A 125 6.35 -3.65 10.06
CA ILE A 125 5.54 -4.79 9.60
C ILE A 125 6.28 -5.58 8.50
N PHE A 126 7.03 -4.89 7.62
CA PHE A 126 7.63 -5.47 6.41
C PHE A 126 9.18 -5.52 6.39
N ASP A 127 9.88 -5.07 7.44
CA ASP A 127 11.37 -4.91 7.55
C ASP A 127 12.21 -6.21 7.48
N GLY A 128 11.63 -7.32 7.01
CA GLY A 128 12.35 -8.57 6.78
C GLY A 128 12.69 -8.86 5.31
N ASP A 129 12.17 -8.07 4.37
CA ASP A 129 12.21 -8.36 2.92
C ASP A 129 12.72 -7.15 2.13
N ASP A 130 14.01 -6.82 2.30
CA ASP A 130 14.76 -5.92 1.42
C ASP A 130 14.92 -6.55 0.03
N CYS A 131 13.84 -6.58 -0.74
CA CYS A 131 13.90 -6.64 -2.19
C CYS A 131 12.78 -5.77 -2.76
N VAL A 132 12.95 -4.46 -2.64
CA VAL A 132 12.42 -3.57 -3.67
C VAL A 132 13.63 -3.25 -4.55
N PRO A 133 13.74 -3.79 -5.78
CA PRO A 133 14.67 -3.23 -6.73
C PRO A 133 14.18 -1.82 -7.00
N SER A 134 14.80 -0.86 -6.34
CA SER A 134 14.70 0.55 -6.63
C SER A 134 15.03 0.69 -8.11
N ALA A 135 14.00 0.91 -8.92
CA ALA A 135 14.16 1.21 -10.33
C ALA A 135 15.24 2.30 -10.44
N PRO A 136 16.32 2.09 -11.21
CA PRO A 136 17.34 3.11 -11.35
C PRO A 136 16.67 4.31 -12.01
N LEU A 137 16.49 5.37 -11.23
CA LEU A 137 16.33 6.72 -11.77
C LEU A 137 17.64 7.03 -12.48
N SER A 138 17.71 6.72 -13.78
CA SER A 138 18.75 7.26 -14.64
C SER A 138 18.46 8.75 -14.85
N SER A 139 18.99 9.57 -13.95
CA SER A 139 19.14 11.00 -14.14
C SER A 139 20.11 11.26 -15.29
N SER A 140 19.65 12.05 -16.26
CA SER A 140 20.40 13.08 -16.98
C SER A 140 21.79 12.73 -17.56
N ALA A 141 21.86 12.70 -18.89
CA ALA A 141 22.99 13.26 -19.61
C ALA A 141 22.49 14.03 -20.84
N SER A 142 22.30 15.34 -20.68
CA SER A 142 22.25 16.31 -21.77
C SER A 142 23.69 16.76 -22.06
N THR A 143 24.17 16.56 -23.30
CA THR A 143 25.25 17.37 -23.89
C THR A 143 25.10 17.40 -25.41
N THR A 144 24.36 18.41 -25.87
CA THR A 144 24.82 19.47 -26.77
C THR A 144 25.92 19.14 -27.79
N THR A 145 25.51 19.09 -29.06
CA THR A 145 26.00 19.90 -30.21
C THR A 145 27.47 19.83 -30.68
N SER A 146 27.56 19.65 -32.01
CA SER A 146 28.50 20.25 -33.00
C SER A 146 29.83 19.58 -33.39
N ARG A 147 29.77 19.00 -34.61
CA ARG A 147 30.46 19.41 -35.86
C ARG A 147 31.95 19.06 -36.12
N SER A 148 32.12 18.49 -37.32
CA SER A 148 33.17 18.68 -38.36
C SER A 148 34.47 17.84 -38.40
N THR A 149 34.69 17.26 -39.61
CA THR A 149 35.97 17.00 -40.34
C THR A 149 36.93 15.94 -39.74
N THR A 150 37.61 15.01 -40.43
CA THR A 150 38.14 14.91 -41.81
C THR A 150 38.76 13.50 -42.03
N ALA A 151 38.72 13.00 -43.28
CA ALA A 151 39.81 12.35 -44.04
C ALA A 151 40.38 10.93 -43.73
N SER A 152 40.35 10.13 -44.81
CA SER A 152 41.42 9.32 -45.44
C SER A 152 42.02 8.03 -44.84
N LEU A 153 42.02 7.02 -45.75
CA LEU A 153 43.00 5.96 -46.04
C LEU A 153 43.35 4.93 -44.95
N ARG A 154 42.93 3.68 -45.18
CA ARG A 154 43.79 2.65 -45.80
C ARG A 154 42.98 1.46 -46.28
#